data_AF-A0AAW1LWL8-F1
#
_entry.id   AF-A0AAW1LWL8-F1
#
_cell.length_a   1.000
_cell.length_b   1.000
_cell.length_c   1.000
_cell.angle_alpha   90.00
_cell.angle_beta   90.00
_cell.angle_gamma   90.00
#
_symmetry.space_group_name_H-M   'P 1'
#
loop_
_entity.id
_entity.type
_entity.pdbx_description
1 polymer ?
#
loop_
_entity_poly.entity_id
_entity_poly.type
_entity_poly.pdbx_seq_one_letter_code
_entity_poly.pdbx_strand_id
1 'polypeptide(L)'
;MKVMEKFGVPEPQWILDKAESGWLFWRRDPTGNNARVKFRHDVEVLEFHRSEHELEEVEWPDKLQPSNSLTMSMALLFCIAVTFLLPCLLFRNY
;
A
#
# COMPACT_ATOMS: atom_id res chain seq x y z
N MET A 1 -6.17 -25.17 -55.08
CA MET A 1 -6.19 -24.88 -53.64
C MET A 1 -4.76 -24.91 -53.13
N LYS A 2 -4.16 -23.76 -52.81
CA LYS A 2 -2.85 -23.69 -52.16
C LYS A 2 -3.09 -23.60 -50.66
N VAL A 3 -2.84 -24.68 -49.95
CA VAL A 3 -2.84 -24.71 -48.49
C VAL A 3 -1.70 -23.80 -48.03
N MET A 4 -2.02 -22.69 -47.37
CA MET A 4 -1.02 -21.88 -46.69
C MET A 4 -0.48 -22.73 -45.53
N GLU A 5 0.68 -23.33 -45.72
CA GLU A 5 1.44 -23.88 -44.61
C GLU A 5 1.75 -22.72 -43.66
N LYS A 6 1.04 -22.71 -42.52
CA LYS A 6 1.42 -21.88 -41.39
C LYS A 6 2.84 -22.31 -41.02
N PHE A 7 3.81 -21.44 -41.26
CA PHE A 7 5.08 -21.48 -40.53
C PHE A 7 4.79 -21.17 -39.06
N GLY A 8 4.18 -22.14 -38.38
CA GLY A 8 3.95 -22.10 -36.96
C GLY A 8 5.31 -22.11 -36.30
N VAL A 9 5.59 -21.06 -35.53
CA VAL A 9 6.73 -21.09 -34.60
C VAL A 9 6.51 -22.33 -33.73
N PRO A 10 7.46 -23.30 -33.70
CA PRO A 10 7.30 -24.51 -32.91
C PRO A 10 7.07 -24.13 -31.45
N GLU A 11 6.14 -24.83 -30.80
CA GLU A 11 5.85 -24.57 -29.39
C GLU A 11 7.13 -24.75 -28.58
N PRO A 12 7.48 -23.77 -27.72
CA PRO A 12 8.70 -23.86 -26.93
C PRO A 12 8.60 -25.04 -25.96
N GLN A 13 9.63 -25.88 -25.93
CA GLN A 13 9.77 -26.94 -24.94
C GLN A 13 10.17 -26.34 -23.58
N TRP A 14 9.39 -26.64 -22.54
CA TRP A 14 9.61 -26.18 -21.18
C TRP A 14 10.00 -27.34 -20.27
N ILE A 15 10.94 -27.08 -19.38
CA ILE A 15 11.44 -28.01 -18.37
C ILE A 15 11.03 -27.46 -17.00
N LEU A 16 10.39 -28.29 -16.18
CA LEU A 16 10.08 -27.98 -14.80
C LEU A 16 11.32 -28.25 -13.94
N ASP A 17 11.83 -27.22 -13.27
CA ASP A 17 13.00 -27.29 -12.41
C ASP A 17 12.67 -26.77 -11.00
N LYS A 18 13.53 -27.04 -10.02
CA LYS A 18 13.32 -26.70 -8.61
C LYS A 18 14.43 -25.75 -8.13
N ALA A 19 14.03 -24.58 -7.62
CA ALA A 19 14.94 -23.64 -7.01
C ALA A 19 15.42 -24.13 -5.64
N GLU A 20 16.56 -23.61 -5.17
CA GLU A 20 17.10 -23.92 -3.84
C GLU A 20 16.12 -23.56 -2.71
N SER A 21 15.30 -22.53 -2.93
CA SER A 21 14.21 -22.12 -2.02
C SER A 21 13.06 -23.12 -1.95
N GLY A 22 13.05 -24.16 -2.80
CA GLY A 22 12.01 -25.18 -2.88
C GLY A 22 10.92 -24.90 -3.92
N TRP A 23 10.89 -23.71 -4.51
CA TRP A 23 9.88 -23.28 -5.48
C TRP A 23 10.13 -23.92 -6.85
N LEU A 24 9.07 -24.38 -7.52
CA LEU A 24 9.15 -24.91 -8.88
C LEU A 24 9.09 -23.77 -9.90
N PHE A 25 9.90 -23.86 -10.96
CA PHE A 25 9.89 -22.89 -12.05
C PHE A 25 10.10 -23.56 -13.40
N TRP A 26 9.49 -23.00 -14.44
CA TRP A 26 9.66 -23.48 -15.81
C TRP A 26 10.80 -22.72 -16.50
N ARG A 27 11.74 -23.45 -17.11
CA ARG A 27 12.81 -22.88 -17.94
C ARG A 27 12.90 -23.55 -19.32
N ARG A 28 13.56 -22.89 -20.26
CA ARG A 28 13.86 -23.46 -21.59
C ARG A 28 15.19 -24.22 -21.57
N ASP A 29 15.30 -25.23 -22.44
CA ASP A 29 16.55 -25.93 -22.70
C ASP A 29 17.59 -24.95 -23.31
N PRO A 30 18.78 -24.77 -22.69
CA PRO A 30 19.84 -23.92 -23.22
C PRO A 30 20.49 -24.43 -24.51
N THR A 31 20.20 -25.66 -24.95
CA THR A 31 20.83 -26.29 -26.13
C THR A 31 20.41 -25.63 -27.46
N GLY A 32 19.36 -24.80 -27.46
CA GLY A 32 19.00 -23.96 -28.61
C GLY A 32 19.86 -22.69 -28.66
N ASN A 33 20.29 -22.29 -29.86
CA ASN A 33 21.19 -21.15 -30.19
C ASN A 33 20.72 -19.74 -29.73
N ASN A 34 19.77 -19.65 -28.82
CA ASN A 34 19.25 -18.44 -28.21
C ASN A 34 19.36 -18.56 -26.68
N ALA A 35 20.56 -18.30 -26.15
CA ALA A 35 20.96 -18.35 -24.74
C ALA A 35 20.16 -17.45 -23.77
N ARG A 36 19.00 -16.93 -24.19
CA ARG A 36 18.10 -16.15 -23.33
C ARG A 36 17.21 -17.11 -22.54
N VAL A 37 17.55 -17.28 -21.26
CA VAL A 37 16.70 -17.94 -20.28
C VAL A 37 15.41 -17.14 -20.17
N LYS A 38 14.27 -17.81 -20.32
CA LYS A 38 12.94 -17.26 -20.05
C LYS A 38 12.35 -18.08 -18.93
N PHE A 39 11.79 -17.42 -17.92
CA PHE A 39 11.13 -18.05 -16.79
C PHE A 39 9.63 -17.89 -16.95
N ARG A 40 8.86 -18.93 -16.61
CA ARG A 40 7.42 -18.83 -16.39
C ARG A 40 7.15 -19.14 -14.92
N HIS A 41 6.43 -18.23 -14.26
CA HIS A 41 5.94 -18.38 -12.91
C HIS A 41 4.42 -18.33 -12.97
N ASP A 42 3.76 -19.35 -12.43
CA ASP A 42 2.31 -19.36 -12.32
C ASP A 42 1.95 -18.58 -11.04
N VAL A 43 1.23 -17.47 -11.19
CA VAL A 43 0.82 -16.63 -10.06
C VAL A 43 -0.63 -16.96 -9.73
N GLU A 44 -0.88 -17.30 -8.47
CA GLU A 44 -2.24 -17.42 -7.94
C GLU A 44 -2.80 -16.03 -7.70
N VAL A 45 -3.87 -15.68 -8.39
CA VAL A 45 -4.61 -14.43 -8.17
C VAL A 45 -5.77 -14.76 -7.26
N LEU A 46 -5.67 -14.35 -5.99
CA LEU A 46 -6.76 -14.46 -5.03
C LEU A 46 -7.59 -13.18 -5.09
N GLU A 47 -8.88 -13.32 -5.36
CA GLU A 47 -9.83 -12.21 -5.26
C GLU A 47 -10.12 -11.92 -3.79
N PHE A 48 -9.90 -10.68 -3.37
CA PHE A 48 -10.27 -10.23 -2.04
C PHE A 48 -11.75 -9.83 -2.05
N HIS A 49 -12.58 -10.64 -1.38
CA HIS A 49 -13.98 -10.32 -1.13
C HIS A 49 -14.13 -9.76 0.28
N ARG A 50 -14.57 -8.50 0.39
CA ARG A 50 -14.92 -7.91 1.69
C ARG A 50 -16.12 -8.64 2.28
N SER A 51 -16.08 -8.84 3.59
CA SER A 51 -17.22 -9.37 4.34
C SER A 51 -18.34 -8.32 4.42
N GLU A 52 -19.60 -8.75 4.59
CA GLU A 52 -20.74 -7.82 4.67
C GLU A 52 -20.59 -6.78 5.80
N HIS A 53 -19.91 -7.14 6.90
CA HIS A 53 -19.66 -6.24 8.03
C HIS A 53 -18.54 -5.20 7.77
N GLU A 54 -17.68 -5.42 6.78
CA GLU A 54 -16.68 -4.44 6.33
C GLU A 54 -17.25 -3.44 5.32
N LEU A 55 -18.48 -3.66 4.85
CA LEU A 55 -19.22 -2.75 3.98
C LEU A 55 -20.04 -1.71 4.77
N GLU A 56 -20.17 -1.89 6.08
CA GLU A 56 -20.75 -0.86 6.93
C GLU A 56 -19.82 0.35 6.91
N GLU A 57 -20.31 1.46 6.34
CA GLU A 57 -19.64 2.74 6.47
C GLU A 57 -19.46 3.00 7.96
N VAL A 58 -18.21 3.01 8.42
CA VAL A 58 -17.87 3.52 9.74
C VAL A 58 -18.42 4.94 9.75
N GLU A 59 -19.50 5.16 10.51
CA GLU A 59 -20.01 6.49 10.83
C GLU A 59 -18.90 7.18 11.62
N TRP A 60 -17.96 7.79 10.89
CA TRP A 60 -17.04 8.74 11.47
C TRP A 60 -17.94 9.75 12.17
N PRO A 61 -17.79 9.97 13.48
CA PRO A 61 -18.63 10.95 14.14
C PRO A 61 -18.33 12.31 13.49
N ASP A 62 -19.22 12.74 12.59
CA ASP A 62 -19.31 14.11 12.04
C ASP A 62 -19.48 15.17 13.14
N LYS A 63 -19.56 14.70 14.39
CA LYS A 63 -19.56 15.48 15.61
C LYS A 63 -18.27 15.28 16.38
N LEU A 64 -17.14 15.65 15.80
CA LEU A 64 -16.22 16.50 16.56
C LEU A 64 -16.93 17.83 16.82
N GLN A 65 -17.91 17.82 17.73
CA GLN A 65 -18.57 19.05 18.14
C GLN A 65 -17.50 20.04 18.63
N PRO A 66 -17.44 21.28 18.11
CA PRO A 66 -16.65 22.34 18.69
C PRO A 66 -17.39 22.89 19.93
N SER A 67 -17.79 22.02 20.86
CA SER A 67 -18.66 22.40 21.99
C SER A 67 -17.96 23.31 23.00
N ASN A 68 -16.64 23.53 22.88
CA ASN A 68 -15.86 24.29 23.86
C ASN A 68 -14.91 25.32 23.24
N SER A 69 -15.17 25.85 22.03
CA SER A 69 -14.30 26.86 21.39
C SER A 69 -14.06 28.09 22.29
N LEU A 70 -15.11 28.58 22.96
CA LEU A 70 -15.00 29.68 23.93
C LEU A 70 -14.19 29.30 25.17
N THR A 71 -14.43 28.11 25.74
CA THR A 71 -13.68 27.61 26.90
C THR A 71 -12.20 27.43 26.59
N MET A 72 -11.88 26.90 25.40
CA MET A 72 -10.51 26.73 24.91
C MET A 72 -9.84 28.08 24.68
N SER A 73 -10.54 29.05 24.09
CA SER A 73 -10.05 30.40 23.90
C SER A 73 -9.75 31.10 25.23
N MET A 74 -10.66 30.99 26.21
CA MET A 74 -10.49 31.61 27.53
C MET A 74 -9.33 30.99 28.32
N ALA A 75 -9.16 29.66 28.23
CA ALA A 75 -8.03 28.97 28.85
C ALA A 75 -6.69 29.44 28.26
N LEU A 76 -6.61 29.62 26.94
CA LEU A 76 -5.39 30.11 26.27
C LEU A 76 -5.06 31.55 26.70
N LEU A 77 -6.05 32.45 26.74
CA LEU A 77 -5.85 33.82 27.20
C LEU A 77 -5.38 33.88 28.65
N PHE A 78 -5.93 33.04 29.52
CA PHE A 78 -5.50 32.93 30.91
C PHE A 78 -4.03 32.46 31.02
N CYS A 79 -3.64 31.43 30.28
CA CYS A 79 -2.26 30.96 30.23
C CYS A 79 -1.29 32.07 29.78
N ILE A 80 -1.62 32.80 28.71
CA ILE A 80 -0.78 33.91 28.22
C ILE A 80 -0.66 35.01 29.28
N ALA A 81 -1.76 35.36 29.95
CA ALA A 81 -1.75 36.38 31.00
C ALA A 81 -0.85 35.98 32.18
N VAL A 82 -0.94 34.73 32.65
CA VAL A 82 -0.11 34.23 33.76
C VAL A 82 1.37 34.11 33.35
N THR A 83 1.67 33.69 32.12
CA THR A 83 3.05 33.47 31.69
C THR A 83 3.77 34.77 31.31
N PHE A 84 3.07 35.76 30.74
CA PHE A 84 3.71 36.97 30.23
C PHE A 84 3.36 38.22 31.04
N LEU A 85 2.08 38.42 31.36
CA LEU A 85 1.67 39.65 32.05
C LEU A 85 2.05 39.63 33.53
N LEU A 86 1.89 38.49 34.21
CA LEU A 86 2.20 38.39 35.63
C LEU A 86 3.69 38.64 35.91
N PRO A 87 4.66 38.03 35.20
CA PRO A 87 6.07 38.34 35.41
C PRO A 87 6.38 39.80 35.06
N CYS A 88 5.88 40.32 33.93
CA CYS A 88 6.13 41.71 33.56
C CYS A 88 5.59 42.72 34.58
N LEU A 89 4.47 42.44 35.24
CA LEU A 89 3.91 43.30 36.28
C LEU A 89 4.68 43.18 37.60
N LEU A 90 5.14 41.99 37.97
CA LEU A 90 5.94 41.79 39.18
C LEU A 90 7.34 42.40 39.04
N PHE A 91 8.01 42.20 37.89
CA PHE A 91 9.33 42.78 37.62
C PHE A 91 9.31 44.29 37.34
N ARG A 92 8.14 44.89 37.08
CA ARG A 92 8.02 46.35 36.92
C ARG A 92 7.70 47.09 38.22
N ASN A 93 7.22 46.39 39.25
CA ASN A 93 6.93 46.97 40.57
C ASN A 93 8.03 46.69 41.62
N TYR A 94 9.11 46.03 41.23
CA TYR A 94 10.37 45.92 41.96
C TYR A 94 11.44 46.77 41.26
#